data_AF-A0AA39G0Y2-F1
#
_entry.id   AF-A0AA39G0Y2-F1
#
_cell.length_a   1.000
_cell.length_b   1.000
_cell.length_c   1.000
_cell.angle_alpha   90.00
_cell.angle_beta   90.00
_cell.angle_gamma   90.00
#
_symmetry.space_group_name_H-M   'P 1'
#
loop_
_entity.id
_entity.type
_entity.pdbx_description
1 polymer ?
#
loop_
_entity_poly.entity_id
_entity_poly.type
_entity_poly.pdbx_seq_one_letter_code
_entity_poly.pdbx_strand_id
1 'polypeptide(L)'
;MRNFSEEIQQTLDNWSADTCKLSELFPASFWSSYWQYLEDYVDARRTLDTLKATDDPVIDFLRLRQAAARHSPSSLLLLPVSPQ
;
A
#
# COMPACT_ATOMS: atom_id res chain seq x y z
N MET A 1 8.66 20.76 7.17
CA MET A 1 8.27 19.63 6.30
C MET A 1 6.97 20.04 5.63
N ARG A 2 6.92 20.13 4.29
CA ARG A 2 5.63 20.34 3.60
C ARG A 2 4.81 19.06 3.67
N ASN A 3 3.51 19.20 3.88
CA ASN A 3 2.58 18.08 3.90
C ASN A 3 2.29 17.67 2.45
N PHE A 4 2.58 16.43 2.08
CA PHE A 4 2.35 15.91 0.73
C PHE A 4 0.92 16.14 0.23
N SER A 5 -0.06 16.12 1.15
CA SER A 5 -1.46 16.40 0.84
C SER A 5 -1.68 17.84 0.36
N GLU A 6 -0.94 18.80 0.89
CA GLU A 6 -1.01 20.21 0.50
C GLU A 6 -0.37 20.44 -0.88
N GLU A 7 0.72 19.72 -1.20
CA GLU A 7 1.37 19.77 -2.51
C GLU A 7 0.51 19.16 -3.62
N ILE A 8 -0.18 18.05 -3.33
CA ILE A 8 -1.19 17.50 -4.23
C ILE A 8 -2.31 18.51 -4.45
N GLN A 9 -2.89 19.05 -3.37
CA GLN A 9 -4.00 20.00 -3.48
C GLN A 9 -3.61 21.21 -4.32
N GLN A 10 -2.43 21.80 -4.07
CA GLN A 10 -1.94 22.93 -4.84
C GLN A 10 -1.71 22.59 -6.31
N THR A 11 -1.26 21.38 -6.63
CA THR A 11 -1.08 20.95 -8.02
C THR A 11 -2.41 20.72 -8.72
N LEU A 12 -3.39 20.15 -8.01
CA LEU A 12 -4.75 19.97 -8.51
C LEU A 12 -5.43 21.32 -8.78
N ASP A 13 -5.28 22.29 -7.87
CA ASP A 13 -5.87 23.63 -7.98
C ASP A 13 -5.29 24.42 -9.17
N ASN A 14 -4.05 24.12 -9.56
CA ASN A 14 -3.35 24.75 -10.69
C ASN A 14 -3.26 23.84 -11.93
N TRP A 15 -4.08 22.79 -12.00
CA TRP A 15 -4.02 21.80 -13.07
C TRP A 15 -4.35 22.44 -14.42
N SER A 16 -3.36 22.46 -15.32
CA SER A 16 -3.56 22.68 -16.75
C SER A 16 -3.08 21.44 -17.53
N ALA A 17 -3.89 20.94 -18.46
CA ALA A 17 -3.59 19.75 -19.24
C ALA A 17 -2.30 19.89 -20.09
N ASP A 18 -1.92 21.13 -20.40
CA ASP A 18 -0.79 21.45 -21.28
C ASP A 18 0.53 21.63 -20.54
N THR A 19 0.51 21.80 -19.21
CA THR A 19 1.71 22.09 -18.40
C THR A 19 1.98 21.08 -17.29
N CYS A 20 1.02 20.23 -16.93
CA CYS A 20 1.18 19.32 -15.81
C CYS A 20 1.98 18.07 -16.20
N LYS A 21 3.17 17.89 -15.62
CA LYS A 21 3.89 16.62 -15.62
C LYS A 21 3.61 15.89 -14.30
N LEU A 22 2.75 14.89 -14.35
CA LEU A 22 2.43 14.02 -13.21
C LEU A 22 3.67 13.36 -12.56
N SER A 23 4.77 13.24 -13.30
CA SER A 23 6.04 12.74 -12.76
C SER A 23 6.71 13.69 -11.77
N GLU A 24 6.39 15.00 -11.79
CA GLU A 24 6.97 16.01 -10.89
C GLU A 24 6.20 16.12 -9.55
N LEU A 25 4.98 15.57 -9.48
CA LEU A 25 4.15 15.49 -8.28
C LEU A 25 4.72 14.55 -7.22
N PHE A 26 5.46 13.53 -7.66
CA PHE A 26 6.04 12.52 -6.79
C PHE A 26 7.56 12.66 -6.80
N PRO A 27 8.22 12.54 -5.64
CA PRO A 27 9.67 12.49 -5.62
C PRO A 27 10.17 11.30 -6.46
N ALA A 28 11.34 11.43 -7.09
CA ALA A 28 11.88 10.37 -7.95
C ALA A 28 12.00 9.01 -7.23
N SER A 29 12.23 9.02 -5.91
CA SER A 29 12.27 7.83 -5.06
C SER A 29 10.91 7.14 -4.87
N PHE A 30 9.79 7.85 -5.07
CA PHE A 30 8.45 7.33 -4.87
C PHE A 30 8.22 6.06 -5.69
N TRP A 31 8.54 6.09 -6.98
CA TRP A 31 8.32 4.97 -7.88
C TRP A 31 9.16 3.75 -7.48
N SER A 32 10.40 3.97 -7.04
CA SER A 32 11.25 2.89 -6.54
C SER A 32 10.69 2.28 -5.26
N SER A 33 10.23 3.10 -4.30
CA SER A 33 9.59 2.62 -3.07
C SER A 33 8.27 1.91 -3.35
N TYR A 34 7.49 2.39 -4.33
CA TYR A 34 6.24 1.76 -4.75
C TYR A 34 6.49 0.41 -5.42
N TRP A 35 7.52 0.30 -6.27
CA TRP A 35 7.92 -0.98 -6.86
C TRP A 35 8.35 -1.99 -5.80
N GLN A 36 9.21 -1.58 -4.86
CA GLN A 36 9.63 -2.45 -3.76
C GLN A 36 8.41 -2.94 -2.95
N TYR A 37 7.47 -2.03 -2.65
CA TYR A 37 6.23 -2.39 -1.98
C TYR A 37 5.43 -3.45 -2.75
N LEU A 38 5.33 -3.33 -4.08
CA LEU A 38 4.61 -4.31 -4.90
C LEU A 38 5.28 -5.68 -4.90
N GLU A 39 6.61 -5.74 -4.93
CA GLU A 39 7.37 -6.99 -4.82
C GLU A 39 7.15 -7.64 -3.45
N ASP A 40 7.33 -6.87 -2.37
CA ASP A 40 7.13 -7.33 -1.00
C ASP A 40 5.68 -7.81 -0.77
N TYR A 41 4.71 -7.13 -1.38
CA TYR A 41 3.29 -7.51 -1.32
C TYR A 41 3.04 -8.90 -1.93
N VAL A 42 3.61 -9.18 -3.10
CA VAL A 42 3.44 -10.47 -3.78
C VAL A 42 4.01 -11.60 -2.91
N ASP A 43 5.19 -11.39 -2.34
CA ASP A 43 5.85 -12.39 -1.50
C ASP A 43 5.12 -12.60 -0.17
N ALA A 44 4.68 -11.51 0.47
CA ALA A 44 3.88 -11.58 1.68
C ALA A 44 2.54 -12.31 1.45
N ARG A 45 1.91 -12.09 0.29
CA ARG A 45 0.66 -12.78 -0.07
C ARG A 45 0.87 -14.26 -0.28
N ARG A 46 1.90 -14.66 -1.06
CA ARG A 46 2.24 -16.07 -1.27
C ARG A 46 2.57 -16.78 0.05
N THR A 47 3.30 -16.10 0.93
CA THR A 47 3.65 -16.62 2.26
C THR A 47 2.39 -16.84 3.11
N LEU A 48 1.50 -15.84 3.16
CA LEU A 48 0.25 -15.95 3.90
C LEU A 48 -0.64 -17.09 3.37
N ASP A 49 -0.73 -17.25 2.05
CA ASP A 49 -1.53 -18.32 1.45
C ASP A 49 -0.92 -19.71 1.73
N THR A 50 0.40 -19.82 1.75
CA THR A 50 1.11 -21.04 2.18
C THR A 50 0.79 -21.39 3.64
N LEU A 51 0.95 -20.42 4.54
CA LEU A 51 0.69 -20.62 5.98
C LEU A 51 -0.76 -21.03 6.26
N LYS A 52 -1.72 -20.51 5.49
CA LYS A 52 -3.12 -20.94 5.56
C LYS A 52 -3.32 -22.36 5.05
N ALA A 53 -2.65 -22.75 3.96
CA ALA A 53 -2.78 -24.08 3.38
C ALA A 53 -2.19 -25.18 4.27
N THR A 54 -1.22 -24.83 5.13
CA THR A 54 -0.58 -25.75 6.06
C THR A 54 -1.15 -25.70 7.47
N ASP A 55 -2.23 -24.95 7.70
CA ASP A 55 -2.79 -24.69 9.04
C ASP A 55 -1.71 -24.28 10.07
N ASP A 56 -0.82 -23.36 9.65
CA ASP A 56 0.30 -22.95 10.49
C ASP A 56 -0.19 -22.20 11.75
N PRO A 57 0.35 -22.49 12.95
CA PRO A 57 -0.03 -21.83 14.21
C PRO A 57 0.09 -20.29 14.20
N VAL A 58 0.94 -19.74 13.32
CA VAL A 58 1.06 -18.29 13.11
C VAL A 58 -0.27 -17.69 12.64
N ILE A 59 -1.07 -18.43 11.87
CA ILE A 59 -2.39 -17.95 11.42
C ILE A 59 -3.33 -17.73 12.61
N ASP A 60 -3.33 -18.64 13.59
CA ASP A 60 -4.15 -18.50 14.78
C ASP A 60 -3.67 -17.35 15.66
N PHE A 61 -2.35 -17.17 15.79
CA PHE A 61 -1.78 -16.00 16.44
C PHE A 61 -2.23 -14.68 15.77
N LEU A 62 -2.19 -14.62 14.44
CA LEU A 62 -2.62 -13.44 13.68
C LEU A 62 -4.12 -13.17 13.85
N ARG A 63 -4.96 -14.20 13.85
CA ARG A 63 -6.41 -14.09 14.12
C ARG A 63 -6.69 -13.58 15.53
N LEU A 64 -5.96 -14.06 16.54
CA LEU A 64 -6.07 -13.58 17.92
C LEU A 64 -5.72 -12.10 18.03
N ARG A 65 -4.66 -11.65 17.34
CA ARG A 65 -4.26 -10.24 17.30
C ARG A 65 -5.22 -9.38 16.47
N GLN A 66 -5.87 -9.97 15.46
CA GLN A 66 -6.91 -9.30 14.66
C GLN A 66 -8.14 -8.94 15.50
N ALA A 67 -8.41 -9.58 16.63
CA ALA A 67 -9.62 -9.32 17.44
C ALA A 67 -9.80 -7.85 17.87
N ALA A 68 -8.74 -7.02 17.84
CA ALA A 68 -8.80 -5.58 18.06
C ALA A 68 -8.61 -4.71 16.79
N ALA A 69 -8.27 -5.32 15.65
CA ALA A 69 -8.02 -4.65 14.38
C ALA A 69 -9.20 -4.82 13.42
N ARG A 70 -9.63 -3.73 12.76
CA ARG A 70 -10.70 -3.75 11.75
C ARG A 70 -10.34 -4.53 10.47
N HIS A 71 -9.08 -4.89 10.29
CA HIS A 71 -8.55 -5.44 9.05
C HIS A 71 -7.94 -6.84 9.29
N SER A 72 -8.37 -7.81 8.49
CA SER A 72 -7.70 -9.12 8.40
C SER A 72 -6.28 -8.99 7.85
N PRO A 73 -5.37 -9.94 8.13
CA PRO A 73 -4.04 -9.96 7.54
C PRO A 73 -4.06 -9.81 6.02
N SER A 74 -5.03 -10.45 5.35
CA SER A 74 -5.22 -10.28 3.90
C SER A 74 -5.62 -8.86 3.50
N SER A 75 -6.46 -8.18 4.28
CA SER A 75 -6.81 -6.78 4.01
C SER A 75 -5.72 -5.77 4.37
N LEU A 76 -4.81 -6.11 5.29
CA LEU A 76 -3.63 -5.29 5.56
C LEU A 76 -2.66 -5.29 4.38
N LEU A 77 -2.54 -6.43 3.70
CA LEU A 77 -1.75 -6.52 2.47
C LEU A 77 -2.36 -5.71 1.32
N LEU A 78 -3.68 -5.47 1.31
CA LEU A 78 -4.35 -4.65 0.29
C LEU A 78 -4.19 -3.12 0.49
N LEU A 79 -3.41 -2.67 1.48
CA LEU A 79 -3.18 -1.24 1.69
C LEU A 79 -1.79 -0.85 1.16
N PRO A 80 -1.68 0.18 0.28
CA PRO A 80 -2.72 1.15 -0.11
C PRO A 80 -3.52 0.75 -1.37
N VAL A 81 -3.20 -0.37 -2.02
CA VAL A 81 -3.82 -0.81 -3.28
C VAL A 81 -5.23 -1.38 -3.06
N SER A 82 -6.22 -0.48 -2.99
CA SER A 82 -7.63 -0.85 -3.25
C SER A 82 -8.09 -0.29 -4.59
N PRO A 83 -7.85 -0.98 -5.72
CA PRO A 83 -8.67 -0.78 -6.91
C PRO A 83 -9.95 -1.62 -6.75
N GLN A 84 -11.11 -0.95 -6.72
CA GLN A 84 -12.38 -1.54 -7.13
C GLN A 84 -12.69 -1.07 -8.56
#